data_AF-G9X200-F1
#
_entry.id   AF-G9X200-F1
#
_cell.length_a   1.000
_cell.length_b   1.000
_cell.length_c   1.000
_cell.angle_alpha   90.00
_cell.angle_beta   90.00
_cell.angle_gamma   90.00
#
_symmetry.space_group_name_H-M   'P 1'
#
loop_
_entity.id
_entity.type
_entity.pdbx_description
1 polymer ?
#
loop_
_entity_poly.entity_id
_entity_poly.type
_entity_poly.pdbx_seq_one_letter_code
_entity_poly.pdbx_strand_id
1 'polypeptide(L)'
;MYGVVKQDSKTATFSLYGGLKPPEFTLQGPFRKNYMIISWKKINLQRYYRVEFDIARNYRYDDKWIFVKEDSGIIRGEDNSYRTKALLLANDYVMNIKVTIYNELKEKSSNAIEEGIRVWYSTEGLTKLSLYTEDYKIIVNGNSTFKNAITHTLFRCTDEKFNEAKAIYTTSESNFVYEDSNVRSGVRYYYYIISSDDEYKSIISEIRSRKVNVKSFLFTNLDTKEVHNFNLDISADFDTLDGKVVVEYLGKATADIEQDTRHYQKGSFSCLIKIDDMQVIDRLFKAEKVSYRDSYGNGFICNLMNKKISYNDRYDRYVRLSFDMIENDSSKVFE
;
A
#
# COMPACT_ATOMS: atom_id res chain seq x y z
N MET A 1 53.75 -69.27 -0.86
CA MET A 1 52.30 -69.00 -0.72
C MET A 1 52.18 -67.47 -0.59
N TYR A 2 52.09 -66.78 -1.72
CA TYR A 2 52.06 -65.31 -1.77
C TYR A 2 50.63 -64.84 -1.91
N GLY A 3 50.19 -64.00 -0.97
CA GLY A 3 48.81 -63.60 -0.77
C GLY A 3 48.25 -62.77 -1.92
N VAL A 4 46.98 -63.02 -2.23
CA VAL A 4 46.18 -62.16 -3.10
C VAL A 4 46.08 -60.80 -2.42
N VAL A 5 46.74 -59.80 -2.99
CA VAL A 5 46.54 -58.39 -2.61
C VAL A 5 45.12 -58.04 -3.00
N LYS A 6 44.24 -57.84 -2.01
CA LYS A 6 42.91 -57.25 -2.21
C LYS A 6 43.12 -55.91 -2.91
N GLN A 7 42.77 -55.84 -4.18
CA GLN A 7 42.71 -54.58 -4.89
C GLN A 7 41.47 -53.83 -4.37
N ASP A 8 41.69 -52.78 -3.58
CA ASP A 8 40.62 -51.87 -3.17
C ASP A 8 40.07 -51.18 -4.43
N SER A 9 38.98 -51.71 -4.98
CA SER A 9 38.22 -51.01 -6.00
C SER A 9 37.40 -49.90 -5.31
N LYS A 10 37.96 -48.70 -5.21
CA LYS A 10 37.18 -47.50 -4.93
C LYS A 10 36.40 -47.14 -6.19
N THR A 11 35.11 -47.45 -6.21
CA THR A 11 34.20 -46.91 -7.23
C THR A 11 34.05 -45.42 -6.97
N ALA A 12 34.70 -44.58 -7.77
CA ALA A 12 34.42 -43.16 -7.81
C ALA A 12 33.17 -42.96 -8.68
N THR A 13 32.02 -42.73 -8.04
CA THR A 13 30.80 -42.31 -8.73
C THR A 13 30.98 -40.84 -9.12
N PHE A 14 31.35 -40.59 -10.36
CA PHE A 14 31.26 -39.25 -10.92
C PHE A 14 29.78 -38.96 -11.16
N SER A 15 29.15 -38.16 -10.31
CA SER A 15 27.98 -37.41 -10.75
C SER A 15 28.50 -36.37 -11.73
N LEU A 16 28.33 -36.65 -13.03
CA LEU A 16 28.44 -35.64 -14.08
C LEU A 16 27.32 -34.61 -13.83
N TYR A 17 27.51 -33.73 -12.84
CA TYR A 17 26.75 -32.49 -12.72
C TYR A 17 27.21 -31.59 -13.86
N GLY A 18 26.79 -31.93 -15.09
CA GLY A 18 26.71 -30.94 -16.15
C GLY A 18 25.96 -29.75 -15.57
N GLY A 19 26.62 -28.59 -15.53
CA GLY A 19 26.07 -27.39 -14.88
C GLY A 19 24.66 -27.05 -15.38
N LEU A 20 23.97 -26.20 -14.63
CA LEU A 20 22.63 -25.75 -15.00
C LEU A 20 22.60 -25.23 -16.44
N LYS A 21 21.84 -25.91 -17.30
CA LYS A 21 21.56 -25.45 -18.66
C LYS A 21 20.46 -24.38 -18.60
N PRO A 22 20.61 -23.24 -19.29
CA PRO A 22 19.55 -22.23 -19.39
C PRO A 22 18.19 -22.85 -19.74
N PRO A 23 17.09 -22.40 -19.14
CA PRO A 23 15.76 -22.84 -19.53
C PRO A 23 15.46 -22.36 -20.95
N GLU A 24 14.86 -23.23 -21.74
CA GLU A 24 14.34 -22.91 -23.06
C GLU A 24 12.84 -22.64 -22.96
N PHE A 25 12.42 -21.49 -23.49
CA PHE A 25 11.03 -21.14 -23.67
C PHE A 25 10.85 -20.45 -25.02
N THR A 26 9.65 -20.51 -25.57
CA THR A 26 9.30 -19.83 -26.81
C THR A 26 7.97 -19.15 -26.62
N LEU A 27 7.89 -17.89 -27.01
CA LEU A 27 6.69 -17.08 -26.91
C LEU A 27 6.51 -16.38 -28.25
N GLN A 28 5.35 -16.55 -28.87
CA GLN A 28 4.99 -15.85 -30.10
C GLN A 28 3.72 -15.04 -29.85
N GLY A 29 3.75 -13.77 -30.23
CA GLY A 29 2.60 -12.88 -30.16
C GLY A 29 1.88 -12.73 -31.50
N PRO A 30 0.90 -11.80 -31.58
CA PRO A 30 0.48 -10.92 -30.49
C PRO A 30 -0.39 -11.63 -29.44
N PHE A 31 -0.38 -11.14 -28.20
CA PHE A 31 -1.29 -11.64 -27.16
C PHE A 31 -2.69 -11.07 -27.38
N ARG A 32 -3.70 -11.94 -27.40
CA ARG A 32 -5.10 -11.55 -27.65
C ARG A 32 -5.95 -11.50 -26.38
N LYS A 33 -5.32 -11.60 -25.21
CA LYS A 33 -5.95 -11.62 -23.90
C LYS A 33 -5.23 -10.65 -22.96
N ASN A 34 -5.89 -10.31 -21.88
CA ASN A 34 -5.42 -9.48 -20.76
C ASN A 34 -4.45 -10.24 -19.83
N TYR A 35 -4.01 -11.42 -20.23
CA TYR A 35 -2.94 -12.17 -19.61
C TYR A 35 -2.11 -12.89 -20.68
N MET A 36 -0.89 -13.26 -20.32
CA MET A 36 -0.12 -14.24 -21.08
C MET A 36 0.25 -15.44 -20.20
N ILE A 37 0.57 -16.55 -20.85
CA ILE A 37 1.11 -17.74 -20.19
C ILE A 37 2.50 -17.95 -20.78
N ILE A 38 3.51 -17.96 -19.90
CA ILE A 38 4.89 -18.28 -20.27
C ILE A 38 5.14 -19.71 -19.81
N SER A 39 5.47 -20.60 -20.75
CA SER A 39 5.76 -22.00 -20.47
C SER A 39 7.18 -22.35 -20.91
N TRP A 40 7.85 -23.20 -20.13
CA TRP A 40 9.23 -23.63 -20.41
C TRP A 40 9.35 -25.16 -20.40
N LYS A 41 10.43 -25.64 -21.03
CA LYS A 41 10.76 -27.06 -21.04
C LYS A 41 11.38 -27.45 -19.69
N LYS A 42 10.83 -28.48 -19.04
CA LYS A 42 11.44 -29.08 -17.84
C LYS A 42 12.77 -29.72 -18.20
N ILE A 43 13.77 -29.52 -17.36
CA ILE A 43 15.06 -30.20 -17.43
C ILE A 43 15.23 -31.00 -16.14
N ASN A 44 15.65 -32.27 -16.26
CA ASN A 44 15.89 -33.14 -15.12
C ASN A 44 16.86 -32.46 -14.13
N LEU A 45 16.53 -32.51 -12.83
CA LEU A 45 17.28 -31.95 -11.67
C LEU A 45 16.97 -30.49 -11.26
N GLN A 46 16.06 -29.78 -11.94
CA GLN A 46 15.71 -28.39 -11.59
C GLN A 46 14.44 -28.34 -10.72
N ARG A 47 14.50 -27.57 -9.61
CA ARG A 47 13.42 -27.52 -8.60
C ARG A 47 12.71 -26.17 -8.52
N TYR A 48 13.32 -25.13 -9.07
CA TYR A 48 12.89 -23.74 -8.86
C TYR A 48 13.04 -22.91 -10.12
N TYR A 49 12.03 -22.09 -10.39
CA TYR A 49 11.99 -21.18 -11.53
C TYR A 49 11.58 -19.77 -11.07
N ARG A 50 11.99 -18.74 -11.82
CA ARG A 50 11.50 -17.37 -11.68
C ARG A 50 11.33 -16.77 -13.07
N VAL A 51 10.22 -16.08 -13.28
CA VAL A 51 9.88 -15.40 -14.52
C VAL A 51 9.84 -13.91 -14.23
N GLU A 52 10.58 -13.15 -15.04
CA GLU A 52 10.68 -11.69 -14.94
C GLU A 52 10.44 -11.08 -16.31
N PHE A 53 9.71 -9.98 -16.38
CA PHE A 53 9.49 -9.21 -17.61
C PHE A 53 9.00 -7.78 -17.30
N ASP A 54 9.08 -6.91 -18.30
CA ASP A 54 8.56 -5.56 -18.24
C ASP A 54 7.32 -5.43 -19.13
N ILE A 55 6.29 -4.74 -18.65
CA ILE A 55 5.13 -4.32 -19.42
C ILE A 55 5.27 -2.82 -19.69
N ALA A 56 5.55 -2.46 -20.93
CA ALA A 56 5.55 -1.08 -21.38
C ALA A 56 4.12 -0.67 -21.77
N ARG A 57 3.57 0.27 -21.00
CA ARG A 57 2.21 0.81 -21.17
C ARG A 57 2.26 2.27 -21.57
N ASN A 58 1.59 2.61 -22.66
CA ASN A 58 1.42 4.00 -23.08
C ASN A 58 0.11 4.54 -22.53
N TYR A 59 0.19 5.36 -21.49
CA TYR A 59 -0.93 6.16 -21.05
C TYR A 59 -1.01 7.39 -21.95
N ARG A 60 -2.02 7.43 -22.83
CA ARG A 60 -2.28 8.42 -23.89
C ARG A 60 -2.20 9.91 -23.52
N TYR A 61 -1.90 10.28 -22.28
CA TYR A 61 -1.95 11.67 -21.81
C TYR A 61 -0.65 12.46 -21.97
N ASP A 62 0.49 11.82 -22.31
CA ASP A 62 1.79 12.54 -22.28
C ASP A 62 2.92 11.92 -23.14
N ASP A 63 2.63 10.96 -24.05
CA ASP A 63 3.62 10.15 -24.79
C ASP A 63 4.68 9.43 -23.90
N LYS A 64 4.45 9.39 -22.58
CA LYS A 64 5.32 8.74 -21.61
C LYS A 64 4.93 7.28 -21.45
N TRP A 65 5.91 6.41 -21.66
CA TRP A 65 5.81 5.00 -21.33
C TRP A 65 5.97 4.79 -19.83
N ILE A 66 5.04 4.02 -19.25
CA ILE A 66 5.14 3.51 -17.89
C ILE A 66 5.53 2.03 -17.99
N PHE A 67 6.51 1.65 -17.19
CA PHE A 67 7.02 0.28 -17.14
C PHE A 67 6.55 -0.40 -15.86
N VAL A 68 5.67 -1.39 -16.01
CA VAL A 68 5.27 -2.25 -14.90
C VAL A 68 6.17 -3.48 -14.91
N LYS A 69 6.92 -3.68 -13.83
CA LYS A 69 7.76 -4.87 -13.67
C LYS A 69 6.93 -6.01 -13.12
N GLU A 70 7.05 -7.17 -13.73
CA GLU A 70 6.49 -8.38 -13.18
C GLU A 70 7.57 -9.37 -12.77
N ASP A 71 7.36 -9.96 -11.60
CA ASP A 71 8.19 -10.98 -11.01
C ASP A 71 7.29 -12.07 -10.42
N SER A 72 7.47 -13.30 -10.90
CA SER A 72 6.74 -14.44 -10.38
C SER A 72 7.07 -14.75 -8.92
N GLY A 73 8.25 -14.33 -8.45
CA GLY A 73 8.93 -14.91 -7.30
C GLY A 73 9.43 -16.32 -7.63
N ILE A 74 9.84 -17.07 -6.61
CA ILE A 74 10.29 -18.46 -6.79
C ILE A 74 9.09 -19.39 -6.96
N ILE A 75 8.95 -19.94 -8.16
CA ILE A 75 8.01 -21.01 -8.50
C ILE A 75 8.66 -22.34 -8.09
N ARG A 76 7.99 -23.11 -7.22
CA ARG A 76 8.48 -24.40 -6.69
C ARG A 76 7.64 -25.54 -7.24
N GLY A 77 8.26 -26.71 -7.34
CA GLY A 77 7.55 -27.95 -7.65
C GLY A 77 7.57 -28.28 -9.14
N GLU A 78 6.51 -28.92 -9.60
CA GLU A 78 6.41 -29.44 -10.96
C GLU A 78 5.81 -28.46 -11.97
N ASP A 79 5.49 -27.24 -11.58
CA ASP A 79 4.93 -26.27 -12.51
C ASP A 79 5.99 -25.84 -13.53
N ASN A 80 5.61 -25.85 -14.81
CA ASN A 80 6.45 -25.40 -15.93
C ASN A 80 5.78 -24.28 -16.75
N SER A 81 4.87 -23.57 -16.10
CA SER A 81 4.20 -22.41 -16.68
C SER A 81 3.94 -21.34 -15.63
N TYR A 82 3.85 -20.10 -16.09
CA TYR A 82 3.50 -18.94 -15.29
C TYR A 82 2.46 -18.12 -16.04
N ARG A 83 1.33 -17.87 -15.38
CA ARG A 83 0.32 -16.92 -15.86
C ARG A 83 0.61 -15.55 -15.23
N THR A 84 0.55 -14.52 -16.06
CA THR A 84 0.79 -13.15 -15.58
C THR A 84 -0.25 -12.70 -14.57
N LYS A 85 0.23 -12.02 -13.53
CA LYS A 85 -0.57 -11.41 -12.46
C LYS A 85 -1.10 -10.06 -12.90
N ALA A 86 -0.29 -9.25 -13.59
CA ALA A 86 -0.75 -7.98 -14.13
C ALA A 86 -1.78 -8.21 -15.23
N LEU A 87 -2.85 -7.41 -15.21
CA LEU A 87 -3.80 -7.32 -16.30
C LEU A 87 -3.16 -6.52 -17.44
N LEU A 88 -2.95 -7.20 -18.57
CA LEU A 88 -2.47 -6.62 -19.81
C LEU A 88 -3.59 -5.82 -20.48
N LEU A 89 -3.24 -4.69 -21.09
CA LEU A 89 -4.17 -3.84 -21.83
C LEU A 89 -3.91 -3.88 -23.33
N ALA A 90 -4.93 -3.52 -24.11
CA ALA A 90 -4.77 -3.35 -25.55
C ALA A 90 -3.66 -2.34 -25.85
N ASN A 91 -2.70 -2.73 -26.69
CA ASN A 91 -1.49 -1.98 -27.06
C ASN A 91 -0.37 -1.92 -26.01
N ASP A 92 -0.46 -2.66 -24.91
CA ASP A 92 0.73 -2.91 -24.09
C ASP A 92 1.78 -3.67 -24.92
N TYR A 93 3.06 -3.45 -24.59
CA TYR A 93 4.18 -4.25 -25.08
C TYR A 93 4.82 -4.99 -23.91
N VAL A 94 4.98 -6.29 -24.05
CA VAL A 94 5.71 -7.12 -23.09
C VAL A 94 7.11 -7.34 -23.61
N MET A 95 8.12 -7.03 -22.81
CA MET A 95 9.52 -7.09 -23.21
C MET A 95 10.43 -7.57 -22.07
N ASN A 96 11.71 -7.78 -22.39
CA ASN A 96 12.74 -8.25 -21.46
C ASN A 96 12.35 -9.56 -20.74
N ILE A 97 11.64 -10.45 -21.44
CA ILE A 97 11.11 -11.67 -20.83
C ILE A 97 12.26 -12.63 -20.55
N LYS A 98 12.38 -13.05 -19.29
CA LYS A 98 13.47 -13.87 -18.80
C LYS A 98 12.94 -14.96 -17.89
N VAL A 99 13.40 -16.19 -18.12
CA VAL A 99 13.17 -17.32 -17.21
C VAL A 99 14.50 -17.69 -16.57
N THR A 100 14.53 -17.72 -15.25
CA THR A 100 15.70 -18.10 -14.47
C THR A 100 15.42 -19.39 -13.71
N ILE A 101 16.38 -20.30 -13.74
CA ILE A 101 16.37 -21.55 -12.97
C ILE A 101 17.31 -21.45 -11.79
N TYR A 102 16.93 -22.10 -10.69
CA TYR A 102 17.75 -22.21 -9.50
C TYR A 102 17.88 -23.66 -9.06
N ASN A 103 19.05 -24.01 -8.55
CA ASN A 103 19.24 -25.16 -7.66
C ASN A 103 19.93 -24.68 -6.38
N GLU A 104 20.15 -25.58 -5.41
CA GLU A 104 20.71 -25.26 -4.08
C GLU A 104 22.09 -24.56 -4.13
N LEU A 105 22.78 -24.53 -5.27
CA LEU A 105 24.16 -24.03 -5.38
C LEU A 105 24.41 -23.06 -6.56
N LYS A 106 23.48 -22.90 -7.51
CA LYS A 106 23.70 -22.18 -8.79
C LYS A 106 22.40 -21.59 -9.33
N GLU A 107 22.53 -20.51 -10.11
CA GLU A 107 21.48 -19.93 -10.93
C GLU A 107 21.88 -19.90 -12.41
N LYS A 108 20.89 -19.95 -13.31
CA LYS A 108 21.11 -19.74 -14.74
C LYS A 108 19.87 -19.14 -15.39
N SER A 109 20.05 -18.19 -16.30
CA SER A 109 18.95 -17.54 -17.00
C SER A 109 18.92 -17.90 -18.48
N SER A 110 17.72 -17.88 -19.06
CA SER A 110 17.53 -17.85 -20.50
C SER A 110 18.15 -16.59 -21.11
N ASN A 111 18.33 -16.58 -22.42
CA ASN A 111 18.46 -15.32 -23.14
C ASN A 111 17.16 -14.53 -22.94
N ALA A 112 17.28 -13.21 -22.72
CA ALA A 112 16.12 -12.34 -22.64
C ALA A 112 15.50 -12.19 -24.03
N ILE A 113 14.18 -12.23 -24.12
CA ILE A 113 13.47 -11.76 -25.31
C ILE A 113 13.31 -10.25 -25.14
N GLU A 114 14.18 -9.48 -25.80
CA GLU A 114 14.16 -8.00 -25.75
C GLU A 114 13.11 -7.40 -26.69
N GLU A 115 12.76 -8.13 -27.76
CA GLU A 115 11.72 -7.69 -28.70
C GLU A 115 10.36 -7.56 -28.00
N GLY A 116 9.76 -6.36 -28.10
CA GLY A 116 8.45 -6.09 -27.52
C GLY A 116 7.34 -6.87 -28.21
N ILE A 117 6.71 -7.79 -27.49
CA ILE A 117 5.54 -8.53 -27.97
C ILE A 117 4.28 -7.72 -27.66
N ARG A 118 3.54 -7.36 -28.71
CA ARG A 118 2.34 -6.55 -28.60
C ARG A 118 1.14 -7.33 -28.04
N VAL A 119 0.36 -6.69 -27.18
CA VAL A 119 -0.99 -7.10 -26.81
C VAL A 119 -1.99 -6.46 -27.77
N TRP A 120 -2.73 -7.29 -28.51
CA TRP A 120 -3.60 -6.85 -29.60
C TRP A 120 -4.98 -7.49 -29.51
N TYR A 121 -5.94 -6.70 -29.03
CA TYR A 121 -7.37 -6.98 -29.10
C TYR A 121 -8.13 -5.65 -29.15
N SER A 122 -9.38 -5.69 -29.60
CA SER A 122 -10.30 -4.55 -29.57
C SER A 122 -11.26 -4.65 -28.40
N THR A 123 -11.67 -3.49 -27.88
CA THR A 123 -12.67 -3.35 -26.82
C THR A 123 -13.78 -2.42 -27.31
N GLU A 124 -15.01 -2.64 -26.85
CA GLU A 124 -16.17 -1.80 -27.17
C GLU A 124 -16.70 -1.14 -25.90
N GLY A 125 -16.92 0.18 -25.94
CA GLY A 125 -17.31 0.97 -24.77
C GLY A 125 -16.11 1.56 -24.04
N LEU A 126 -16.35 2.04 -22.81
CA LEU A 126 -15.36 2.77 -22.02
C LEU A 126 -15.55 2.55 -20.52
N THR A 127 -14.50 2.80 -19.75
CA THR A 127 -14.57 2.90 -18.29
C THR A 127 -14.11 4.29 -17.89
N LYS A 128 -14.86 4.94 -17.00
CA LYS A 128 -14.62 6.29 -16.52
C LYS A 128 -14.55 6.31 -15.00
N LEU A 129 -13.82 7.29 -14.50
CA LEU A 129 -13.69 7.53 -13.07
C LEU A 129 -13.82 9.02 -12.78
N SER A 130 -14.51 9.32 -11.68
CA SER A 130 -14.50 10.65 -11.09
C SER A 130 -14.18 10.57 -9.60
N LEU A 131 -13.52 11.61 -9.10
CA LEU A 131 -13.05 11.70 -7.72
C LEU A 131 -13.57 12.99 -7.10
N TYR A 132 -14.06 12.89 -5.89
CA TYR A 132 -14.25 14.04 -5.03
C TYR A 132 -13.83 13.72 -3.59
N THR A 133 -13.83 14.74 -2.75
CA THR A 133 -13.44 14.60 -1.34
C THR A 133 -14.68 14.87 -0.51
N GLU A 134 -14.94 14.00 0.44
CA GLU A 134 -16.00 14.13 1.42
C GLU A 134 -15.37 13.88 2.79
N ASP A 135 -15.36 14.91 3.64
CA ASP A 135 -14.63 14.93 4.91
C ASP A 135 -13.16 14.49 4.79
N TYR A 136 -12.83 13.34 5.37
CA TYR A 136 -11.50 12.74 5.41
C TYR A 136 -11.30 11.66 4.35
N LYS A 137 -12.27 11.44 3.46
CA LYS A 137 -12.28 10.34 2.49
C LYS A 137 -12.12 10.86 1.07
N ILE A 138 -11.60 10.01 0.19
CA ILE A 138 -11.75 10.20 -1.26
C ILE A 138 -12.91 9.32 -1.71
N ILE A 139 -13.92 9.94 -2.30
CA ILE A 139 -15.02 9.20 -2.92
C ILE A 139 -14.68 8.96 -4.38
N VAL A 140 -14.72 7.69 -4.76
CA VAL A 140 -14.40 7.20 -6.10
C VAL A 140 -15.67 6.71 -6.76
N ASN A 141 -16.12 7.41 -7.80
CA ASN A 141 -17.25 6.96 -8.61
C ASN A 141 -16.74 6.32 -9.89
N GLY A 142 -17.02 5.03 -10.08
CA GLY A 142 -16.75 4.29 -11.29
C GLY A 142 -18.01 4.12 -12.14
N ASN A 143 -17.88 4.35 -13.46
CA ASN A 143 -18.91 4.03 -14.44
C ASN A 143 -18.26 3.32 -15.62
N SER A 144 -18.83 2.19 -16.03
CA SER A 144 -18.35 1.41 -17.17
C SER A 144 -19.49 1.13 -18.14
N THR A 145 -19.24 1.42 -19.41
CA THR A 145 -20.04 0.94 -20.55
C THR A 145 -19.27 -0.11 -21.36
N PHE A 146 -18.13 -0.59 -20.84
CA PHE A 146 -17.36 -1.67 -21.44
C PHE A 146 -18.25 -2.91 -21.57
N LYS A 147 -18.46 -3.34 -22.82
CA LYS A 147 -19.36 -4.43 -23.16
C LYS A 147 -18.91 -5.73 -22.51
N ASN A 148 -19.86 -6.48 -21.95
CA ASN A 148 -19.64 -7.76 -21.26
C ASN A 148 -18.62 -7.67 -20.11
N ALA A 149 -18.37 -6.49 -19.54
CA ALA A 149 -17.51 -6.37 -18.39
C ALA A 149 -18.07 -7.19 -17.21
N ILE A 150 -17.25 -8.10 -16.69
CA ILE A 150 -17.59 -8.95 -15.55
C ILE A 150 -16.91 -8.47 -14.26
N THR A 151 -15.84 -7.69 -14.38
CA THR A 151 -15.09 -7.18 -13.23
C THR A 151 -14.58 -5.77 -13.49
N HIS A 152 -14.56 -4.97 -12.42
CA HIS A 152 -14.01 -3.63 -12.35
C HIS A 152 -13.09 -3.56 -11.14
N THR A 153 -11.78 -3.45 -11.36
CA THR A 153 -10.79 -3.38 -10.28
C THR A 153 -10.23 -1.96 -10.19
N LEU A 154 -10.41 -1.34 -9.04
CA LEU A 154 -9.86 -0.04 -8.68
C LEU A 154 -8.45 -0.20 -8.14
N PHE A 155 -7.52 0.56 -8.71
CA PHE A 155 -6.13 0.63 -8.29
C PHE A 155 -5.80 1.99 -7.71
N ARG A 156 -4.87 2.02 -6.75
CA ARG A 156 -4.39 3.24 -6.09
C ARG A 156 -2.88 3.22 -5.89
N CYS A 157 -2.24 4.38 -6.01
CA CYS A 157 -0.86 4.63 -5.59
C CYS A 157 -0.66 6.09 -5.15
N THR A 158 0.52 6.39 -4.62
CA THR A 158 0.97 7.74 -4.26
C THR A 158 2.07 8.28 -5.20
N ASP A 159 2.52 7.45 -6.14
CA ASP A 159 3.53 7.80 -7.16
C ASP A 159 2.84 8.11 -8.49
N GLU A 160 3.16 9.25 -9.07
CA GLU A 160 2.67 9.68 -10.39
C GLU A 160 3.12 8.76 -11.53
N LYS A 161 4.13 7.91 -11.31
CA LYS A 161 4.56 6.92 -12.29
C LYS A 161 3.84 5.57 -12.16
N PHE A 162 2.96 5.41 -11.16
CA PHE A 162 2.14 4.20 -10.96
C PHE A 162 2.92 2.91 -10.70
N ASN A 163 4.22 3.00 -10.40
CA ASN A 163 5.08 1.83 -10.22
C ASN A 163 4.59 0.90 -9.11
N GLU A 164 3.93 1.48 -8.10
CA GLU A 164 3.46 0.77 -6.90
C GLU A 164 1.92 0.74 -6.80
N ALA A 165 1.23 0.79 -7.95
CA ALA A 165 -0.23 0.69 -7.96
C ALA A 165 -0.71 -0.65 -7.39
N LYS A 166 -1.60 -0.57 -6.40
CA LYS A 166 -2.22 -1.73 -5.74
C LYS A 166 -3.71 -1.73 -5.98
N ALA A 167 -4.27 -2.92 -6.24
CA ALA A 167 -5.70 -3.11 -6.24
C ALA A 167 -6.25 -2.89 -4.82
N ILE A 168 -7.27 -2.06 -4.68
CA ILE A 168 -7.89 -1.73 -3.38
C ILE A 168 -9.37 -2.09 -3.32
N TYR A 169 -10.01 -2.31 -4.47
CA TYR A 169 -11.42 -2.68 -4.56
C TYR A 169 -11.71 -3.38 -5.88
N THR A 170 -12.62 -4.36 -5.87
CA THR A 170 -13.11 -5.05 -7.07
C THR A 170 -14.61 -5.26 -6.95
N THR A 171 -15.34 -4.99 -8.02
CA THR A 171 -16.79 -5.22 -8.12
C THR A 171 -17.19 -5.74 -9.50
N SER A 172 -18.36 -6.35 -9.62
CA SER A 172 -19.02 -6.67 -10.89
C SER A 172 -20.02 -5.60 -11.32
N GLU A 173 -20.32 -4.62 -10.47
CA GLU A 173 -21.26 -3.55 -10.79
C GLU A 173 -20.64 -2.52 -11.74
N SER A 174 -21.32 -2.25 -12.86
CA SER A 174 -20.84 -1.29 -13.86
C SER A 174 -20.94 0.18 -13.39
N ASN A 175 -21.73 0.45 -12.35
CA ASN A 175 -21.78 1.72 -11.64
C ASN A 175 -21.50 1.44 -10.16
N PHE A 176 -20.49 2.07 -9.59
CA PHE A 176 -20.16 1.86 -8.20
C PHE A 176 -19.57 3.12 -7.55
N VAL A 177 -19.73 3.18 -6.23
CA VAL A 177 -19.11 4.16 -5.36
C VAL A 177 -18.20 3.41 -4.39
N TYR A 178 -16.94 3.84 -4.28
CA TYR A 178 -16.01 3.34 -3.29
C TYR A 178 -15.53 4.51 -2.41
N GLU A 179 -15.65 4.34 -1.10
CA GLU A 179 -15.17 5.32 -0.11
C GLU A 179 -13.78 4.93 0.37
N ASP A 180 -12.76 5.65 -0.09
CA ASP A 180 -11.40 5.44 0.39
C ASP A 180 -11.14 6.28 1.65
N SER A 181 -11.31 5.65 2.81
CA SER A 181 -10.99 6.23 4.12
C SER A 181 -9.53 6.03 4.53
N ASN A 182 -8.76 5.19 3.81
CA ASN A 182 -7.35 4.92 4.12
C ASN A 182 -6.44 5.89 3.37
N VAL A 183 -6.71 7.19 3.52
CA VAL A 183 -6.01 8.28 2.84
C VAL A 183 -5.43 9.26 3.87
N ARG A 184 -4.19 9.66 3.67
CA ARG A 184 -3.50 10.60 4.56
C ARG A 184 -3.64 12.04 4.08
N SER A 185 -3.80 12.96 5.03
CA SER A 185 -3.79 14.39 4.73
C SER A 185 -2.49 14.80 4.06
N GLY A 186 -2.56 15.70 3.10
CA GLY A 186 -1.36 16.23 2.45
C GLY A 186 -0.79 15.34 1.34
N VAL A 187 -1.20 14.07 1.26
CA VAL A 187 -0.75 13.10 0.26
C VAL A 187 -1.66 13.14 -0.96
N ARG A 188 -1.05 13.19 -2.15
CA ARG A 188 -1.78 13.03 -3.42
C ARG A 188 -1.86 11.55 -3.76
N TYR A 189 -3.07 11.06 -3.93
CA TYR A 189 -3.34 9.70 -4.39
C TYR A 189 -3.77 9.74 -5.84
N TYR A 190 -3.36 8.72 -6.60
CA TYR A 190 -3.74 8.52 -7.99
C TYR A 190 -4.52 7.22 -8.12
N TYR A 191 -5.63 7.27 -8.86
CA TYR A 191 -6.58 6.17 -9.04
C TYR A 191 -6.84 5.91 -10.52
N TYR A 192 -7.07 4.64 -10.84
CA TYR A 192 -7.59 4.19 -12.13
C TYR A 192 -8.36 2.87 -11.96
N ILE A 193 -9.24 2.58 -12.91
CA ILE A 193 -10.03 1.34 -12.93
C ILE A 193 -9.58 0.52 -14.13
N ILE A 194 -9.34 -0.78 -13.93
CA ILE A 194 -9.25 -1.74 -15.03
C ILE A 194 -10.52 -2.59 -15.02
N SER A 195 -11.26 -2.53 -16.12
CA SER A 195 -12.44 -3.36 -16.35
C SER A 195 -12.06 -4.54 -17.24
N SER A 196 -12.56 -5.73 -16.93
CA SER A 196 -12.28 -6.95 -17.71
C SER A 196 -13.56 -7.70 -18.06
N ASP A 197 -13.61 -8.24 -19.28
CA ASP A 197 -14.71 -9.08 -19.77
C ASP A 197 -14.42 -10.58 -19.61
N ASP A 198 -15.42 -11.39 -19.96
CA ASP A 198 -15.38 -12.86 -19.94
C ASP A 198 -14.53 -13.47 -21.08
N GLU A 199 -14.27 -12.70 -22.14
CA GLU A 199 -13.32 -13.04 -23.21
C GLU A 199 -11.86 -12.72 -22.85
N TYR A 200 -11.61 -12.29 -21.62
CA TYR A 200 -10.29 -11.90 -21.12
C TYR A 200 -9.69 -10.71 -21.87
N LYS A 201 -10.49 -9.67 -22.12
CA LYS A 201 -10.03 -8.37 -22.61
C LYS A 201 -10.21 -7.36 -21.49
N SER A 202 -9.33 -6.37 -21.47
CA SER A 202 -9.38 -5.31 -20.46
C SER A 202 -9.24 -3.92 -21.08
N ILE A 203 -9.95 -2.98 -20.47
CA ILE A 203 -9.83 -1.54 -20.72
C ILE A 203 -9.53 -0.81 -19.42
N ILE A 204 -8.74 0.26 -19.51
CA ILE A 204 -8.41 1.12 -18.39
C ILE A 204 -9.19 2.43 -18.48
N SER A 205 -9.60 2.97 -17.34
CA SER A 205 -10.10 4.33 -17.27
C SER A 205 -9.00 5.36 -17.53
N GLU A 206 -9.38 6.63 -17.63
CA GLU A 206 -8.41 7.69 -17.38
C GLU A 206 -7.82 7.56 -15.97
N ILE A 207 -6.68 8.20 -15.76
CA ILE A 207 -6.13 8.35 -14.42
C ILE A 207 -6.62 9.65 -13.82
N ARG A 208 -7.06 9.61 -12.56
CA ARG A 208 -7.38 10.81 -11.78
C ARG A 208 -6.54 10.84 -10.52
N SER A 209 -6.21 12.05 -10.07
CA SER A 209 -5.58 12.24 -8.78
C SER A 209 -6.40 13.17 -7.90
N ARG A 210 -6.32 12.92 -6.60
CA ARG A 210 -6.93 13.78 -5.60
C ARG A 210 -6.00 13.84 -4.40
N LYS A 211 -5.89 15.03 -3.83
CA LYS A 211 -5.21 15.27 -2.56
C LYS A 211 -6.28 15.58 -1.53
N VAL A 212 -6.33 14.81 -0.46
CA VAL A 212 -7.18 15.16 0.69
C VAL A 212 -6.36 16.06 1.59
N ASN A 213 -6.94 17.20 1.94
CA ASN A 213 -6.45 18.01 3.03
C ASN A 213 -7.41 17.76 4.19
N VAL A 214 -7.19 16.65 4.90
CA VAL A 214 -8.00 16.34 6.06
C VAL A 214 -7.65 17.37 7.13
N LYS A 215 -8.68 18.02 7.67
CA LYS A 215 -8.56 18.85 8.87
C LYS A 215 -8.48 17.92 10.10
N SER A 216 -7.53 16.99 10.13
CA SER A 216 -7.53 15.87 11.08
C SER A 216 -7.32 16.32 12.52
N PHE A 217 -6.64 17.46 12.71
CA PHE A 217 -6.40 17.98 14.04
C PHE A 217 -6.60 19.50 14.03
N LEU A 218 -7.87 19.90 14.21
CA LEU A 218 -8.21 21.29 14.50
C LEU A 218 -7.91 21.57 15.97
N PHE A 219 -6.71 22.05 16.25
CA PHE A 219 -6.40 22.59 17.57
C PHE A 219 -7.15 23.90 17.73
N THR A 220 -8.21 23.87 18.53
CA THR A 220 -8.87 25.09 19.00
C THR A 220 -8.38 25.37 20.40
N ASN A 221 -7.70 26.50 20.59
CA ASN A 221 -7.45 27.02 21.94
C ASN A 221 -8.79 27.53 22.48
N LEU A 222 -9.30 26.92 23.55
CA LEU A 222 -10.61 27.28 24.10
C LEU A 222 -10.62 28.64 24.81
N ASP A 223 -9.45 29.13 25.26
CA ASP A 223 -9.30 30.43 25.91
C ASP A 223 -9.30 31.57 24.89
N THR A 224 -8.60 31.39 23.76
CA THR A 224 -8.46 32.43 22.71
C THR A 224 -9.43 32.26 21.54
N LYS A 225 -10.05 31.09 21.41
CA LYS A 225 -10.84 30.64 20.25
C LYS A 225 -10.07 30.59 18.93
N GLU A 226 -8.75 30.71 18.95
CA GLU A 226 -7.93 30.54 17.75
C GLU A 226 -7.92 29.08 17.33
N VAL A 227 -8.18 28.83 16.05
CA VAL A 227 -8.21 27.50 15.44
C VAL A 227 -7.04 27.35 14.49
N HIS A 228 -6.24 26.31 14.67
CA HIS A 228 -5.20 25.94 13.72
C HIS A 228 -5.35 24.50 13.28
N ASN A 229 -5.27 24.30 11.97
CA ASN A 229 -5.33 22.97 11.38
C ASN A 229 -3.93 22.38 11.31
N PHE A 230 -3.64 21.47 12.21
CA PHE A 230 -2.42 20.68 12.14
C PHE A 230 -2.66 19.48 11.22
N ASN A 231 -2.09 19.55 10.02
CA ASN A 231 -1.97 18.40 9.12
C ASN A 231 -0.94 17.43 9.71
N LEU A 232 -1.32 16.69 10.76
CA LEU A 232 -0.43 15.77 11.46
C LEU A 232 -0.46 14.38 10.80
N ASP A 233 0.72 13.79 10.60
CA ASP A 233 0.87 12.34 10.46
C ASP A 233 0.86 11.79 11.90
N ILE A 234 -0.32 11.42 12.40
CA ILE A 234 -0.54 11.04 13.81
C ILE A 234 -0.29 9.54 13.96
N SER A 235 0.63 9.15 14.84
CA SER A 235 0.55 7.87 15.54
C SER A 235 -0.06 8.14 16.92
N ALA A 236 -1.27 7.66 17.16
CA ALA A 236 -1.92 7.75 18.47
C ALA A 236 -2.14 6.34 18.99
N ASP A 237 -1.52 6.02 20.12
CA ASP A 237 -1.83 4.84 20.91
C ASP A 237 -2.72 5.31 22.06
N PHE A 238 -3.97 4.85 22.07
CA PHE A 238 -4.94 5.12 23.13
C PHE A 238 -5.07 3.89 24.01
N ASP A 239 -4.85 4.09 25.32
CA ASP A 239 -5.16 3.09 26.33
C ASP A 239 -6.44 3.50 27.04
N THR A 240 -7.40 2.57 27.13
CA THR A 240 -8.57 2.71 28.01
C THR A 240 -8.14 2.46 29.44
N LEU A 241 -8.24 3.49 30.29
CA LEU A 241 -7.97 3.35 31.72
C LEU A 241 -9.29 3.22 32.47
N ASP A 242 -9.43 2.14 33.25
CA ASP A 242 -10.50 2.03 34.25
C ASP A 242 -10.25 3.07 35.34
N GLY A 243 -11.13 4.06 35.42
CA GLY A 243 -11.02 5.19 36.34
C GLY A 243 -10.87 4.74 37.80
N LYS A 244 -9.68 4.94 38.36
CA LYS A 244 -9.48 4.95 39.82
C LYS A 244 -9.01 6.35 40.21
N VAL A 245 -9.91 7.12 40.82
CA VAL A 245 -9.56 8.36 41.50
C VAL A 245 -9.10 7.98 42.92
N VAL A 246 -7.88 8.38 43.29
CA VAL A 246 -7.45 8.35 44.70
C VAL A 246 -7.90 9.67 45.32
N VAL A 247 -8.92 9.61 46.16
CA VAL A 247 -9.34 10.75 46.98
C VAL A 247 -8.40 10.83 48.17
N GLU A 248 -7.51 11.81 48.16
CA GLU A 248 -6.70 12.13 49.33
C GLU A 248 -7.55 13.05 50.24
N TYR A 249 -7.93 12.59 51.44
CA TYR A 249 -8.51 13.50 52.44
C TYR A 249 -8.08 13.22 53.88
N LEU A 250 -7.70 14.32 54.50
CA LEU A 250 -7.32 14.55 55.89
C LEU A 250 -8.26 13.85 56.89
N GLY A 251 -7.77 12.82 57.58
CA GLY A 251 -8.24 12.50 58.94
C GLY A 251 -9.18 11.30 59.17
N LYS A 252 -9.31 10.33 58.26
CA LYS A 252 -9.91 9.01 58.56
C LYS A 252 -8.93 7.86 58.30
N ALA A 253 -9.00 6.80 59.11
CA ALA A 253 -8.09 5.65 59.04
C ALA A 253 -8.37 4.67 57.87
N THR A 254 -9.51 4.82 57.18
CA THR A 254 -9.88 4.05 55.99
C THR A 254 -10.46 5.01 54.94
N ALA A 255 -9.87 5.01 53.75
CA ALA A 255 -10.38 5.74 52.60
C ALA A 255 -11.57 4.98 52.00
N ASP A 256 -12.72 5.65 51.87
CA ASP A 256 -13.83 5.14 51.08
C ASP A 256 -13.49 5.39 49.60
N ILE A 257 -13.34 4.30 48.82
CA ILE A 257 -13.09 4.37 47.37
C ILE A 257 -14.45 4.54 46.69
N GLU A 258 -14.78 5.75 46.24
CA GLU A 258 -15.87 5.94 45.28
C GLU A 258 -15.35 5.64 43.86
N GLN A 259 -16.01 4.69 43.21
CA GLN A 259 -15.69 4.29 41.85
C GLN A 259 -16.42 5.24 40.88
N ASP A 260 -15.69 6.18 40.28
CA ASP A 260 -16.23 7.01 39.19
C ASP A 260 -16.47 6.09 37.98
N THR A 261 -17.71 6.04 37.48
CA THR A 261 -18.13 5.15 36.39
C THR A 261 -17.71 5.67 35.00
N ARG A 262 -17.03 6.81 34.95
CA ARG A 262 -16.56 7.43 33.69
C ARG A 262 -15.26 6.79 33.23
N HIS A 263 -15.33 6.11 32.09
CA HIS A 263 -14.16 5.63 31.37
C HIS A 263 -13.62 6.81 30.56
N TYR A 264 -12.38 7.22 30.82
CA TYR A 264 -11.71 8.24 30.02
C TYR A 264 -10.60 7.61 29.19
N GLN A 265 -10.42 8.08 27.95
CA GLN A 265 -9.32 7.65 27.11
C GLN A 265 -8.10 8.54 27.35
N LYS A 266 -6.94 7.92 27.55
CA LYS A 266 -5.65 8.61 27.54
C LYS A 266 -4.88 8.18 26.30
N GLY A 267 -4.50 9.16 25.47
CA GLY A 267 -3.69 8.93 24.28
C GLY A 267 -2.35 9.67 24.37
N SER A 268 -1.27 9.02 23.95
CA SER A 268 0.02 9.69 23.76
C SER A 268 0.18 10.08 22.30
N PHE A 269 0.50 11.35 22.05
CA PHE A 269 0.62 11.89 20.69
C PHE A 269 2.04 12.36 20.43
N SER A 270 2.54 12.07 19.24
CA SER A 270 3.80 12.60 18.73
C SER A 270 3.67 12.93 17.25
N CYS A 271 4.06 14.14 16.84
CA CYS A 271 3.96 14.57 15.45
C CYS A 271 5.11 15.49 15.02
N LEU A 272 5.34 15.58 13.70
CA LEU A 272 6.36 16.44 13.09
C LEU A 272 5.73 17.71 12.52
N ILE A 273 6.40 18.84 12.76
CA ILE A 273 5.86 20.17 12.50
C ILE A 273 6.94 21.03 11.89
N LYS A 274 6.58 21.85 10.89
CA LYS A 274 7.50 22.82 10.30
C LYS A 274 7.87 23.91 11.31
N ILE A 275 9.13 24.33 11.30
CA ILE A 275 9.63 25.41 12.17
C ILE A 275 8.86 26.73 11.95
N ASP A 276 8.40 27.00 10.73
CA ASP A 276 7.62 28.21 10.40
C ASP A 276 6.29 28.30 11.18
N ASP A 277 5.70 27.15 11.54
CA ASP A 277 4.44 27.08 12.29
C ASP A 277 4.66 27.16 13.82
N MET A 278 5.92 27.13 14.28
CA MET A 278 6.29 26.98 15.71
C MET A 278 5.77 28.12 16.60
N GLN A 279 5.68 29.35 16.11
CA GLN A 279 5.12 30.47 16.89
C GLN A 279 3.61 30.35 17.14
N VAL A 280 2.89 29.72 16.20
CA VAL A 280 1.45 29.46 16.34
C VAL A 280 1.26 28.28 17.29
N ILE A 281 2.11 27.25 17.17
CA ILE A 281 2.13 26.12 18.10
C ILE A 281 2.40 26.55 19.52
N ASP A 282 3.43 27.36 19.77
CA ASP A 282 3.81 27.76 21.12
C ASP A 282 2.65 28.47 21.84
N ARG A 283 1.87 29.28 21.10
CA ARG A 283 0.64 29.90 21.61
C ARG A 283 -0.47 28.89 21.91
N LEU A 284 -0.61 27.87 21.07
CA LEU A 284 -1.61 26.80 21.26
C LEU A 284 -1.19 25.82 22.35
N PHE A 285 0.11 25.61 22.56
CA PHE A 285 0.68 24.74 23.59
C PHE A 285 0.57 25.32 25.00
N LYS A 286 0.32 26.62 25.13
CA LYS A 286 -0.04 27.24 26.42
C LYS A 286 -1.44 26.84 26.89
N ALA A 287 -2.34 26.44 25.98
CA ALA A 287 -3.70 26.06 26.36
C ALA A 287 -3.70 24.75 27.18
N GLU A 288 -4.40 24.74 28.32
CA GLU A 288 -4.58 23.52 29.12
C GLU A 288 -5.61 22.58 28.49
N LYS A 289 -6.56 23.12 27.72
CA LYS A 289 -7.65 22.39 27.05
C LYS A 289 -7.65 22.63 25.54
N VAL A 290 -7.93 21.57 24.79
CA VAL A 290 -8.07 21.61 23.33
C VAL A 290 -9.26 20.79 22.86
N SER A 291 -9.79 21.13 21.69
CA SER A 291 -10.66 20.23 20.93
C SER A 291 -9.83 19.40 19.94
N TYR A 292 -10.14 18.13 19.72
CA TYR A 292 -9.68 17.39 18.53
C TYR A 292 -10.85 16.65 17.87
N ARG A 293 -10.73 16.32 16.58
CA ARG A 293 -11.66 15.41 15.91
C ARG A 293 -10.94 14.11 15.55
N ASP A 294 -11.55 12.97 15.84
CA ASP A 294 -10.98 11.69 15.41
C ASP A 294 -11.15 11.47 13.90
N SER A 295 -10.58 10.36 13.42
CA SER A 295 -10.73 9.93 12.04
C SER A 295 -12.16 9.54 11.64
N TYR A 296 -13.11 9.51 12.58
CA TYR A 296 -14.53 9.24 12.33
C TYR A 296 -15.40 10.51 12.35
N GLY A 297 -14.80 11.67 12.67
CA GLY A 297 -15.48 12.97 12.72
C GLY A 297 -16.02 13.35 14.10
N ASN A 298 -15.83 12.50 15.12
CA ASN A 298 -16.25 12.79 16.49
C ASN A 298 -15.34 13.85 17.10
N GLY A 299 -15.92 14.89 17.70
CA GLY A 299 -15.19 15.93 18.43
C GLY A 299 -15.03 15.59 19.90
N PHE A 300 -13.85 15.84 20.45
CA PHE A 300 -13.51 15.59 21.85
C PHE A 300 -12.86 16.81 22.47
N ILE A 301 -13.12 17.03 23.77
CA ILE A 301 -12.43 18.04 24.56
C ILE A 301 -11.42 17.33 25.46
N CYS A 302 -10.15 17.70 25.32
CA CYS A 302 -9.06 17.06 26.05
C CYS A 302 -8.22 18.06 26.82
N ASN A 303 -7.74 17.63 27.98
CA ASN A 303 -6.60 18.27 28.62
C ASN A 303 -5.31 17.84 27.93
N LEU A 304 -4.40 18.79 27.74
CA LEU A 304 -3.04 18.51 27.27
C LEU A 304 -2.06 18.43 28.44
N MET A 305 -1.43 17.28 28.60
CA MET A 305 -0.43 17.00 29.64
C MET A 305 0.93 16.64 29.00
N ASN A 306 2.00 16.66 29.79
CA ASN A 306 3.33 16.17 29.39
C ASN A 306 3.86 16.73 28.05
N LYS A 307 3.56 18.00 27.79
CA LYS A 307 3.92 18.71 26.56
C LYS A 307 5.44 18.82 26.42
N LYS A 308 5.96 18.42 25.26
CA LYS A 308 7.38 18.49 24.92
C LYS A 308 7.58 18.85 23.46
N ILE A 309 8.53 19.76 23.22
CA ILE A 309 9.05 20.07 21.90
C ILE A 309 10.50 19.58 21.85
N SER A 310 10.86 18.85 20.81
CA SER A 310 12.21 18.33 20.59
C SER A 310 12.65 18.63 19.17
N TYR A 311 13.90 19.07 19.02
CA TYR A 311 14.50 19.24 17.69
C TYR A 311 14.69 17.88 17.03
N ASN A 312 14.43 17.81 15.73
CA ASN A 312 14.59 16.60 14.96
C ASN A 312 15.83 16.71 14.07
N ASP A 313 16.90 16.04 14.48
CA ASP A 313 18.21 16.07 13.80
C ASP A 313 18.18 15.45 12.39
N ARG A 314 17.08 14.81 11.98
CA ARG A 314 16.94 14.21 10.65
C ARG A 314 16.27 15.11 9.61
N TYR A 315 15.58 16.18 10.04
CA TYR A 315 14.83 17.05 9.15
C TYR A 315 15.02 18.52 9.58
N ASP A 316 15.97 19.21 8.97
CA ASP A 316 16.44 20.57 9.32
C ASP A 316 15.36 21.67 9.37
N ARG A 317 14.14 21.39 8.88
CA ARG A 317 13.00 22.32 8.91
C ARG A 317 11.85 21.87 9.79
N TYR A 318 12.04 20.83 10.59
CA TYR A 318 10.98 20.22 11.38
C TYR A 318 11.38 20.03 12.84
N VAL A 319 10.41 20.24 13.72
CA VAL A 319 10.49 19.90 15.14
C VAL A 319 9.49 18.79 15.44
N ARG A 320 9.81 17.96 16.45
CA ARG A 320 8.90 16.96 16.97
C ARG A 320 8.18 17.49 18.20
N LEU A 321 6.87 17.47 18.13
CA LEU A 321 5.94 17.80 19.21
C LEU A 321 5.42 16.51 19.82
N SER A 322 5.36 16.44 21.14
CA SER A 322 4.74 15.30 21.85
C SER A 322 3.97 15.77 23.09
N PHE A 323 2.82 15.15 23.35
CA PHE A 323 1.93 15.49 24.45
C PHE A 323 0.97 14.32 24.74
N ASP A 324 0.49 14.27 25.97
CA ASP A 324 -0.59 13.35 26.37
C ASP A 324 -1.92 14.08 26.27
N MET A 325 -2.96 13.41 25.77
CA MET A 325 -4.33 13.89 25.79
C MET A 325 -5.14 13.05 26.77
N ILE A 326 -5.87 13.71 27.66
CA ILE A 326 -6.85 13.08 28.54
C ILE A 326 -8.22 13.62 28.17
N GLU A 327 -9.11 12.76 27.73
CA GLU A 327 -10.50 13.10 27.45
C GLU A 327 -11.22 13.53 28.74
N ASN A 328 -11.74 14.75 28.77
CA ASN A 328 -12.48 15.25 29.94
C ASN A 328 -13.99 15.11 29.78
N ASP A 329 -14.48 15.25 28.56
CA ASP A 329 -15.91 15.23 28.25
C ASP A 329 -16.08 14.72 26.82
N SER A 330 -16.75 13.57 26.68
CA SER A 330 -17.20 13.04 25.40
C SER A 330 -18.43 13.83 24.93
N SER A 331 -18.34 15.16 24.85
CA SER A 331 -19.45 15.95 24.34
C SER A 331 -19.55 15.70 22.85
N LYS A 332 -20.54 14.91 22.41
CA LYS A 332 -20.96 14.78 21.00
C LYS A 332 -21.42 16.10 20.35
N VAL A 333 -21.11 17.25 20.95
CA VAL A 333 -21.68 18.55 20.62
C VAL A 333 -20.58 19.46 20.08
N PHE A 334 -20.22 19.21 18.83
CA PHE A 334 -19.81 20.28 17.94
C PHE A 334 -20.69 20.16 16.70
N GLU A 335 -21.94 20.62 16.83
CA GLU A 335 -22.75 21.06 15.68
C GLU A 335 -22.06 22.24 15.00
#